data_AF-A0A6C0APY6-F1
#
_entry.id   AF-A0A6C0APY6-F1
#
_cell.length_a   1.000
_cell.length_b   1.000
_cell.length_c   1.000
_cell.angle_alpha   90.00
_cell.angle_beta   90.00
_cell.angle_gamma   90.00
#
_symmetry.space_group_name_H-M   'P 1'
#
loop_
_entity.id
_entity.type
_entity.pdbx_description
1 polymer ?
#
loop_
_entity_poly.entity_id
_entity_poly.type
_entity_poly.pdbx_seq_one_letter_code
_entity_poly.pdbx_strand_id
1 'polypeptide(L)'
;MDRKLKRPPSYSDSFLILSGKQTELEPLKSPLLSSSSVFFIEPPLEPSILQSPPDPQIPVSKPHTPAEKWFNRIMSLGVHITLISLFETIFFFHFVSVSEDTGLKTTIDSYVKNILTTCHNWTSEQHVVINDILSVLVNVTQVDKKGRIASSKRNAYNSALQVQSWMYFAGLLSSILICGFIGSHASLRIAYKRILVENLIMVTLLGLYEWTFFETIIYNYENISPPEIDQFVVGQLQTTCNLLTYNNT
;
A
#
# COMPACT_ATOMS: atom_id res chain seq x y z
N MET A 1 -21.59 26.59 -12.92
CA MET A 1 -21.05 26.38 -11.56
C MET A 1 -20.02 25.27 -11.65
N ASP A 2 -18.76 25.63 -11.93
CA ASP A 2 -17.67 24.67 -12.08
C ASP A 2 -17.13 24.25 -10.71
N ARG A 3 -17.52 23.07 -10.23
CA ARG A 3 -16.83 22.40 -9.13
C ARG A 3 -15.52 21.82 -9.67
N LYS A 4 -14.43 22.58 -9.59
CA LYS A 4 -13.09 22.04 -9.75
C LYS A 4 -12.84 21.06 -8.60
N LEU A 5 -12.84 19.76 -8.91
CA LEU A 5 -12.35 18.70 -8.04
C LEU A 5 -10.87 18.98 -7.74
N LYS A 6 -10.58 19.52 -6.56
CA LYS A 6 -9.21 19.59 -6.04
C LYS A 6 -8.87 18.24 -5.44
N ARG A 7 -7.83 17.59 -5.96
CA ARG A 7 -7.27 16.37 -5.37
C ARG A 7 -6.75 16.67 -3.95
N PRO A 8 -6.87 15.74 -3.00
CA PRO A 8 -6.19 15.85 -1.72
C PRO A 8 -4.67 15.91 -1.93
N PRO A 9 -3.92 16.62 -1.06
CA PRO A 9 -2.47 16.72 -1.18
C PRO A 9 -1.82 15.34 -1.07
N SER A 10 -0.99 14.99 -2.05
CA SER A 10 -0.19 13.76 -2.08
C SER A 10 1.13 13.99 -1.35
N TYR A 11 1.62 12.99 -0.61
CA TYR A 11 2.93 13.00 0.04
C TYR A 11 4.11 13.19 -0.96
N SER A 12 3.89 12.97 -2.26
CA SER A 12 4.87 13.29 -3.31
C SER A 12 5.08 14.79 -3.51
N ASP A 13 4.11 15.62 -3.15
CA ASP A 13 4.18 17.08 -3.30
C ASP A 13 5.00 17.74 -2.16
N SER A 14 5.32 16.97 -1.10
CA SER A 14 6.08 17.42 0.08
C SER A 14 7.59 17.55 -0.17
N PHE A 15 8.15 16.92 -1.21
CA PHE A 15 9.57 17.03 -1.54
C PHE A 15 9.93 18.34 -2.25
N LEU A 16 8.94 19.11 -2.71
CA LEU A 16 9.15 20.38 -3.39
C LEU A 16 9.02 21.61 -2.47
N ILE A 17 8.68 21.42 -1.19
CA ILE A 17 8.60 22.50 -0.20
C ILE A 17 9.63 22.25 0.92
N LEU A 18 10.90 22.13 0.53
CA LEU A 18 12.01 22.45 1.43
C LEU A 18 12.22 23.96 1.35
N SER A 19 11.43 24.68 2.14
CA SER A 19 11.59 26.10 2.37
C SER A 19 12.92 26.36 3.11
N GLY A 20 13.86 27.01 2.43
CA GLY A 20 14.92 27.81 3.03
C GLY A 20 16.11 27.07 3.65
N LYS A 21 17.24 27.12 2.94
CA LYS A 21 18.62 26.82 3.38
C LYS A 21 18.98 25.34 3.56
N GLN A 22 19.30 24.67 2.46
CA GLN A 22 20.55 23.89 2.30
C GLN A 22 20.66 23.41 0.85
N THR A 23 21.37 24.19 0.05
CA THR A 23 21.89 23.81 -1.27
C THR A 23 23.11 22.92 -1.05
N GLU A 24 22.99 21.63 -1.33
CA GLU A 24 23.96 20.78 -2.05
C GLU A 24 23.49 19.32 -1.92
N LEU A 25 22.74 18.85 -2.93
CA LEU A 25 22.51 17.42 -3.11
C LEU A 25 23.78 16.86 -3.76
N GLU A 26 24.53 16.06 -3.00
CA GLU A 26 25.66 15.30 -3.49
C GLU A 26 25.21 14.40 -4.66
N PRO A 27 25.83 14.48 -5.85
CA PRO A 27 25.44 13.64 -6.98
C PRO A 27 25.74 12.17 -6.67
N LEU A 28 24.74 11.29 -6.83
CA LEU A 28 24.90 9.84 -6.77
C LEU A 28 26.04 9.41 -7.70
N LYS A 29 27.14 8.91 -7.13
CA LYS A 29 28.23 8.27 -7.88
C LYS A 29 27.68 7.04 -8.60
N SER A 30 27.63 7.09 -9.93
CA SER A 30 27.38 5.94 -10.79
C SER A 30 28.52 4.91 -10.64
N PRO A 31 28.23 3.60 -10.51
CA PRO A 31 29.28 2.59 -10.47
C PRO A 31 30.02 2.53 -11.82
N LEU A 32 31.34 2.72 -11.71
CA LEU A 32 32.33 2.60 -12.78
C LEU A 32 32.25 1.23 -13.46
N LEU A 33 32.04 1.25 -14.77
CA LEU A 33 32.37 0.14 -15.67
C LEU A 33 33.89 -0.09 -15.63
N SER A 34 34.35 -1.18 -15.01
CA SER A 34 35.73 -1.62 -15.16
C SER A 34 35.91 -2.28 -16.52
N SER A 35 36.34 -1.49 -17.51
CA SER A 35 36.97 -2.02 -18.71
C SER A 35 38.37 -2.52 -18.31
N SER A 36 38.56 -3.83 -18.29
CA SER A 36 39.88 -4.46 -18.18
C SER A 36 40.16 -5.18 -19.49
N SER A 37 40.62 -4.41 -20.47
CA SER A 37 41.28 -4.91 -21.67
C SER A 37 42.69 -5.37 -21.30
N VAL A 38 42.87 -6.67 -21.10
CA VAL A 38 44.21 -7.28 -21.04
C VAL A 38 44.51 -7.85 -22.42
N PHE A 39 45.32 -7.11 -23.18
CA PHE A 39 46.02 -7.61 -24.37
C PHE A 39 47.12 -8.57 -23.91
N PHE A 40 47.01 -9.86 -24.25
CA PHE A 40 48.13 -10.79 -24.24
C PHE A 40 48.43 -11.21 -25.67
N ILE A 41 49.64 -10.89 -26.13
CA ILE A 41 50.26 -11.41 -27.35
C ILE A 41 51.15 -12.57 -26.89
N GLU A 42 50.88 -13.79 -27.35
CA GLU A 42 51.75 -14.96 -27.14
C GLU A 42 51.79 -15.83 -28.44
N PRO A 43 52.93 -16.49 -28.75
CA PRO A 43 53.42 -16.82 -30.10
C PRO A 43 52.82 -18.11 -30.71
N PRO A 44 53.14 -18.41 -31.99
CA PRO A 44 52.57 -19.58 -32.66
C PRO A 44 53.27 -20.85 -32.17
N LEU A 45 52.52 -21.75 -31.53
CA LEU A 45 52.94 -23.12 -31.27
C LEU A 45 52.20 -24.11 -32.18
N GLU A 46 52.95 -25.13 -32.55
CA GLU A 46 52.67 -26.23 -33.48
C GLU A 46 51.33 -26.97 -33.28
N PRO A 47 50.81 -27.61 -34.35
CA PRO A 47 49.54 -28.34 -34.30
C PRO A 47 49.70 -29.69 -33.56
N SER A 48 49.47 -29.68 -32.25
CA SER A 48 49.20 -30.91 -31.50
C SER A 48 47.76 -31.36 -31.78
N ILE A 49 47.63 -32.47 -32.50
CA ILE A 49 46.37 -33.17 -32.75
C ILE A 49 45.93 -33.84 -31.44
N LEU A 50 45.33 -33.06 -30.55
CA LEU A 50 44.64 -33.57 -29.37
C LEU A 50 43.15 -33.68 -29.73
N GLN A 51 42.65 -34.91 -29.83
CA GLN A 51 41.24 -35.21 -30.05
C GLN A 51 40.40 -34.51 -28.98
N SER A 52 39.69 -33.46 -29.40
CA SER A 52 38.66 -32.83 -28.59
C SER A 52 37.59 -33.87 -28.24
N PRO A 53 37.15 -33.96 -26.97
CA PRO A 53 35.99 -34.77 -26.62
C PRO A 53 34.80 -34.32 -27.46
N PRO A 54 33.88 -35.24 -27.83
CA PRO A 54 32.76 -34.93 -28.70
C PRO A 54 31.99 -33.74 -28.14
N ASP A 55 31.89 -32.66 -28.94
CA ASP A 55 31.14 -31.47 -28.59
C ASP A 55 29.77 -31.88 -28.05
N PRO A 56 29.37 -31.46 -26.84
CA PRO A 56 28.05 -31.73 -26.33
C PRO A 56 27.05 -31.13 -27.32
N GLN A 57 26.27 -31.99 -27.97
CA GLN A 57 25.24 -31.60 -28.92
C GLN A 57 24.34 -30.58 -28.24
N ILE A 58 24.52 -29.30 -28.60
CA ILE A 58 23.70 -28.21 -28.10
C ILE A 58 22.28 -28.53 -28.57
N PRO A 59 21.32 -28.78 -27.66
CA PRO A 59 19.97 -29.15 -28.05
C PRO A 59 19.40 -28.00 -28.89
N VAL A 60 19.13 -28.29 -30.17
CA VAL A 60 18.50 -27.36 -31.10
C VAL A 60 17.13 -26.99 -30.53
N SER A 61 17.05 -25.82 -29.90
CA SER A 61 15.83 -25.32 -29.29
C SER A 61 14.75 -25.18 -30.35
N LYS A 62 13.62 -25.89 -30.18
CA LYS A 62 12.48 -25.82 -31.10
C LYS A 62 12.02 -24.35 -31.22
N PRO A 63 11.75 -23.84 -32.44
CA PRO A 63 11.31 -22.46 -32.62
C PRO A 63 9.94 -22.25 -31.98
N HIS A 64 9.87 -21.36 -30.98
CA HIS A 64 8.63 -21.00 -30.29
C HIS A 64 7.56 -20.48 -31.25
N THR A 65 6.35 -21.04 -31.14
CA THR A 65 5.21 -20.56 -31.92
C THR A 65 4.77 -19.16 -31.44
N PRO A 66 4.18 -18.31 -32.30
CA PRO A 66 3.77 -16.97 -31.88
C PRO A 66 2.65 -16.95 -30.83
N ALA A 67 1.84 -18.01 -30.70
CA ALA A 67 0.89 -18.09 -29.59
C ALA A 67 1.53 -18.48 -28.28
N GLU A 68 2.58 -19.31 -28.26
CA GLU A 68 3.36 -19.51 -27.04
C GLU A 68 3.90 -18.18 -26.54
N LYS A 69 4.40 -17.33 -27.43
CA LYS A 69 4.85 -15.98 -27.07
C LYS A 69 3.71 -15.09 -26.51
N TRP A 70 2.52 -15.14 -27.11
CA TRP A 70 1.37 -14.35 -26.64
C TRP A 70 0.81 -14.86 -25.32
N PHE A 71 0.66 -16.16 -25.18
CA PHE A 71 0.25 -16.80 -23.94
C PHE A 71 1.23 -16.48 -22.83
N ASN A 72 2.54 -16.60 -23.06
CA ASN A 72 3.57 -16.20 -22.09
C ASN A 72 3.47 -14.72 -21.72
N ARG A 73 3.11 -13.82 -22.65
CA ARG A 73 2.90 -12.40 -22.37
C ARG A 73 1.64 -12.14 -21.54
N ILE A 74 0.52 -12.77 -21.87
CA ILE A 74 -0.71 -12.65 -21.09
C ILE A 74 -0.54 -13.23 -19.69
N MET A 75 0.11 -14.38 -19.59
CA MET A 75 0.45 -14.97 -18.29
C MET A 75 1.38 -14.06 -17.51
N SER A 76 2.41 -13.48 -18.15
CA SER A 76 3.29 -12.49 -17.52
C SER A 76 2.52 -11.25 -17.06
N LEU A 77 1.57 -10.75 -17.86
CA LEU A 77 0.74 -9.61 -17.52
C LEU A 77 -0.21 -9.94 -16.37
N GLY A 78 -0.88 -11.08 -16.45
CA GLY A 78 -1.77 -11.57 -15.40
C GLY A 78 -1.01 -11.69 -14.08
N VAL A 79 0.15 -12.36 -14.09
CA VAL A 79 1.02 -12.44 -12.92
C VAL A 79 1.38 -11.05 -12.40
N HIS A 80 1.70 -10.10 -13.27
CA HIS A 80 2.01 -8.72 -12.86
C HIS A 80 0.82 -8.03 -12.19
N ILE A 81 -0.38 -8.08 -12.78
CA ILE A 81 -1.60 -7.50 -12.21
C ILE A 81 -1.93 -8.17 -10.88
N THR A 82 -1.74 -9.49 -10.76
CA THR A 82 -1.94 -10.21 -9.50
C THR A 82 -0.93 -9.82 -8.42
N LEU A 83 0.33 -9.60 -8.78
CA LEU A 83 1.34 -9.11 -7.84
C LEU A 83 1.05 -7.68 -7.39
N ILE A 84 0.62 -6.80 -8.31
CA ILE A 84 0.14 -5.46 -7.95
C ILE A 84 -1.06 -5.56 -7.01
N SER A 85 -2.02 -6.43 -7.31
CA SER A 85 -3.21 -6.61 -6.50
C SER A 85 -2.92 -7.12 -5.09
N LEU A 86 -1.98 -8.07 -4.97
CA LEU A 86 -1.46 -8.51 -3.69
C LEU A 86 -0.80 -7.37 -2.92
N PHE A 87 0.09 -6.64 -3.61
CA PHE A 87 0.82 -5.52 -3.02
C PHE A 87 -0.13 -4.44 -2.53
N GLU A 88 -1.08 -3.99 -3.35
CA GLU A 88 -2.04 -2.95 -2.99
C GLU A 88 -2.94 -3.37 -1.83
N THR A 89 -3.42 -4.62 -1.82
CA THR A 89 -4.24 -5.13 -0.72
C THR A 89 -3.46 -5.08 0.60
N ILE A 90 -2.22 -5.54 0.59
CA ILE A 90 -1.37 -5.50 1.79
C ILE A 90 -1.03 -4.06 2.15
N PHE A 91 -0.57 -3.26 1.19
CA PHE A 91 -0.13 -1.89 1.38
C PHE A 91 -1.27 -1.02 1.92
N PHE A 92 -2.47 -1.11 1.36
CA PHE A 92 -3.60 -0.30 1.82
C PHE A 92 -4.00 -0.66 3.25
N PHE A 93 -4.27 -1.93 3.54
CA PHE A 93 -4.81 -2.33 4.84
C PHE A 93 -3.79 -2.42 5.98
N HIS A 94 -2.49 -2.61 5.67
CA HIS A 94 -1.45 -2.67 6.71
C HIS A 94 -0.67 -1.38 6.86
N PHE A 95 -0.58 -0.56 5.81
CA PHE A 95 0.21 0.67 5.86
C PHE A 95 -0.68 1.91 5.80
N VAL A 96 -1.50 2.08 4.76
CA VAL A 96 -2.28 3.31 4.56
C VAL A 96 -3.31 3.50 5.68
N SER A 97 -4.16 2.50 5.94
CA SER A 97 -5.21 2.58 6.96
C SER A 97 -4.64 2.78 8.38
N VAL A 98 -3.57 2.06 8.71
CA VAL A 98 -2.91 2.17 10.02
C VAL A 98 -2.24 3.53 10.17
N SER A 99 -1.55 4.01 9.13
CA SER A 99 -0.92 5.33 9.15
C SER A 99 -1.96 6.46 9.27
N GLU A 100 -3.12 6.33 8.64
CA GLU A 100 -4.22 7.29 8.78
C GLU A 100 -4.77 7.31 10.21
N ASP A 101 -5.11 6.14 10.75
CA ASP A 101 -5.63 5.99 12.12
C ASP A 101 -4.63 6.56 13.15
N THR A 102 -3.34 6.24 13.00
CA THR A 102 -2.28 6.76 13.87
C THR A 102 -2.11 8.26 13.69
N GLY A 103 -2.08 8.77 12.46
CA GLY A 103 -1.94 10.21 12.18
C GLY A 103 -3.06 11.03 12.79
N LEU A 104 -4.30 10.55 12.72
CA LEU A 104 -5.45 11.22 13.32
C LEU A 104 -5.37 11.20 14.86
N LYS A 105 -5.07 10.05 15.47
CA LYS A 105 -4.90 9.95 16.93
C LYS A 105 -3.79 10.86 17.43
N THR A 106 -2.63 10.88 16.78
CA THR A 106 -1.52 11.78 17.14
C THR A 106 -1.90 13.25 17.00
N THR A 107 -2.71 13.60 16.00
CA THR A 107 -3.22 14.97 15.85
C THR A 107 -4.12 15.35 17.02
N ILE A 108 -5.04 14.47 17.40
CA ILE A 108 -5.93 14.65 18.57
C ILE A 108 -5.10 14.75 19.86
N ASP A 109 -4.14 13.85 20.06
CA ASP A 109 -3.22 13.88 21.20
C ASP A 109 -2.54 15.25 21.31
N SER A 110 -2.06 15.79 20.19
CA SER A 110 -1.43 17.12 20.18
C SER A 110 -2.39 18.23 20.59
N TYR A 111 -3.68 18.14 20.26
CA TYR A 111 -4.69 19.12 20.70
C TYR A 111 -4.99 19.01 22.19
N VAL A 112 -5.10 17.79 22.72
CA VAL A 112 -5.48 17.56 24.13
C VAL A 112 -4.25 17.67 25.06
N LYS A 113 -3.02 17.52 24.55
CA LYS A 113 -1.77 17.54 25.32
C LYS A 113 -1.64 18.72 26.28
N ASN A 114 -2.02 19.94 25.87
CA ASN A 114 -1.94 21.12 26.74
C ASN A 114 -2.89 21.01 27.94
N ILE A 115 -4.07 20.42 27.74
CA ILE A 115 -5.04 20.16 28.80
C ILE A 115 -4.49 19.08 29.74
N LEU A 116 -3.97 17.97 29.19
CA LEU A 116 -3.39 16.87 29.98
C LEU A 116 -2.18 17.30 30.81
N THR A 117 -1.31 18.14 30.24
CA THR A 117 -0.14 18.64 30.98
C THR A 117 -0.54 19.65 32.06
N THR A 118 -1.59 20.43 31.84
CA THR A 118 -2.08 21.40 32.83
C THR A 118 -2.81 20.71 33.98
N CYS A 119 -3.54 19.63 33.72
CA CYS A 119 -4.31 18.93 34.75
C CYS A 119 -3.43 18.35 35.87
N HIS A 120 -2.19 17.94 35.56
CA HIS A 120 -1.24 17.49 36.57
C HIS A 120 -0.88 18.56 37.62
N ASN A 121 -1.07 19.83 37.30
CA ASN A 121 -0.77 20.95 38.19
C ASN A 121 -2.00 21.47 38.93
N TRP A 122 -3.17 20.86 38.76
CA TRP A 122 -4.38 21.31 39.44
C TRP A 122 -4.37 20.93 40.92
N THR A 123 -4.93 21.83 41.74
CA THR A 123 -5.21 21.51 43.13
C THR A 123 -6.39 20.53 43.22
N SER A 124 -6.54 19.84 44.35
CA SER A 124 -7.67 18.93 44.56
C SER A 124 -9.04 19.63 44.43
N GLU A 125 -9.13 20.89 44.87
CA GLU A 125 -10.35 21.70 44.72
C GLU A 125 -10.66 22.00 43.25
N GLN A 126 -9.65 22.34 42.46
CA GLN A 126 -9.81 22.57 41.01
C GLN A 126 -10.26 21.28 40.29
N HIS A 127 -9.70 20.13 40.67
CA HIS A 127 -10.13 18.84 40.14
C HIS A 127 -11.61 18.58 40.39
N VAL A 128 -12.11 18.82 41.60
CA VAL A 128 -13.53 18.61 41.94
C VAL A 128 -14.42 19.53 41.11
N VAL A 129 -14.12 20.82 41.06
CA VAL A 129 -14.93 21.80 40.31
C VAL A 129 -14.96 21.48 38.81
N ILE A 130 -13.81 21.16 38.22
CA ILE A 130 -13.74 20.84 36.79
C ILE A 130 -14.43 19.52 36.49
N ASN A 131 -14.27 18.51 37.36
CA ASN A 131 -14.96 17.24 37.22
C ASN A 131 -16.48 17.39 37.29
N ASP A 132 -16.99 18.19 38.23
CA ASP A 132 -18.42 18.47 38.35
C ASP A 132 -18.96 19.16 37.10
N ILE A 133 -18.27 20.19 36.59
CA ILE A 133 -18.65 20.87 35.33
C ILE A 133 -18.66 19.89 34.16
N LEU A 134 -17.61 19.09 34.01
CA LEU A 134 -17.51 18.12 32.92
C LEU A 134 -18.57 17.03 33.03
N SER A 135 -18.92 16.58 34.24
CA SER A 135 -19.95 15.55 34.44
C SER A 135 -21.35 15.98 34.01
N VAL A 136 -21.65 17.28 34.10
CA VAL A 136 -22.91 17.86 33.60
C VAL A 136 -22.91 17.97 32.07
N LEU A 137 -21.76 18.27 31.47
CA LEU A 137 -21.64 18.48 30.03
C LEU A 137 -21.42 17.18 29.24
N VAL A 138 -20.77 16.20 29.84
CA VAL A 138 -20.31 14.98 29.18
C VAL A 138 -20.90 13.76 29.88
N ASN A 139 -21.84 13.11 29.20
CA ASN A 139 -22.34 11.81 29.64
C ASN A 139 -21.36 10.71 29.21
N VAL A 140 -20.41 10.41 30.09
CA VAL A 140 -19.33 9.42 29.88
C VAL A 140 -19.88 8.08 29.40
N THR A 141 -20.89 7.54 30.07
CA THR A 141 -21.50 6.25 29.72
C THR A 141 -22.04 6.26 28.29
N GLN A 142 -22.64 7.38 27.85
CA GLN A 142 -23.14 7.53 26.49
C GLN A 142 -22.01 7.67 25.48
N VAL A 143 -20.96 8.44 25.79
CA VAL A 143 -19.79 8.60 24.93
C VAL A 143 -19.08 7.26 24.73
N ASP A 144 -18.81 6.53 25.82
CA ASP A 144 -18.18 5.20 25.76
C ASP A 144 -19.02 4.20 24.95
N LYS A 145 -20.33 4.18 25.19
CA LYS A 145 -21.23 3.30 24.44
C LYS A 145 -21.23 3.63 22.96
N LYS A 146 -21.34 4.92 22.59
CA LYS A 146 -21.34 5.36 21.18
C LYS A 146 -20.00 5.08 20.51
N GLY A 147 -18.88 5.37 21.17
CA GLY A 147 -17.54 5.11 20.65
C GLY A 147 -17.30 3.62 20.40
N ARG A 148 -17.66 2.75 21.35
CA ARG A 148 -17.53 1.29 21.17
C ARG A 148 -18.40 0.76 20.03
N ILE A 149 -19.64 1.23 19.90
CA ILE A 149 -20.53 0.83 18.80
C ILE A 149 -19.95 1.28 17.46
N ALA A 150 -19.49 2.53 17.37
CA ALA A 150 -18.93 3.08 16.15
C ALA A 150 -17.64 2.36 15.75
N SER A 151 -16.74 2.11 16.69
CA SER A 151 -15.51 1.34 16.45
C SER A 151 -15.79 -0.09 16.02
N SER A 152 -16.73 -0.77 16.68
CA SER A 152 -17.14 -2.12 16.28
C SER A 152 -17.74 -2.15 14.88
N LYS A 153 -18.55 -1.15 14.52
CA LYS A 153 -19.17 -1.05 13.19
C LYS A 153 -18.10 -0.82 12.12
N ARG A 154 -17.21 0.16 12.33
CA ARG A 154 -16.10 0.48 11.44
C ARG A 154 -15.19 -0.73 11.22
N ASN A 155 -14.77 -1.40 12.29
CA ASN A 155 -13.92 -2.58 12.21
C ASN A 155 -14.59 -3.74 11.45
N ALA A 156 -15.89 -3.97 11.69
CA ALA A 156 -16.63 -4.99 10.95
C ALA A 156 -16.72 -4.65 9.45
N TYR A 157 -16.99 -3.38 9.12
CA TYR A 157 -17.11 -2.91 7.74
C TYR A 157 -15.76 -2.96 7.00
N ASN A 158 -14.70 -2.42 7.59
CA ASN A 158 -13.36 -2.43 7.00
C ASN A 158 -12.79 -3.85 6.89
N SER A 159 -13.10 -4.74 7.84
CA SER A 159 -12.75 -6.16 7.74
C SER A 159 -13.48 -6.84 6.57
N ALA A 160 -14.75 -6.52 6.34
CA ALA A 160 -15.48 -7.01 5.17
C ALA A 160 -14.86 -6.50 3.86
N LEU A 161 -14.47 -5.22 3.78
CA LEU A 161 -13.73 -4.68 2.63
C LEU A 161 -12.37 -5.36 2.42
N GLN A 162 -11.66 -5.70 3.50
CA GLN A 162 -10.40 -6.43 3.42
C GLN A 162 -10.61 -7.83 2.84
N VAL A 163 -11.63 -8.56 3.32
CA VAL A 163 -12.01 -9.86 2.76
C VAL A 163 -12.40 -9.73 1.30
N GLN A 164 -13.17 -8.71 0.93
CA GLN A 164 -13.54 -8.42 -0.46
C GLN A 164 -12.30 -8.20 -1.34
N SER A 165 -11.31 -7.46 -0.85
CA SER A 165 -10.04 -7.24 -1.57
C SER A 165 -9.28 -8.55 -1.79
N TRP A 166 -9.22 -9.40 -0.76
CA TRP A 166 -8.64 -10.75 -0.89
C TRP A 166 -9.42 -11.63 -1.88
N MET A 167 -10.75 -11.51 -1.94
CA MET A 167 -11.55 -12.23 -2.95
C MET A 167 -11.23 -11.77 -4.37
N TYR A 168 -11.02 -10.46 -4.61
CA TYR A 168 -10.58 -9.97 -5.92
C TYR A 168 -9.21 -10.51 -6.30
N PHE A 169 -8.24 -10.47 -5.39
CA PHE A 169 -6.91 -11.06 -5.60
C PHE A 169 -7.02 -12.56 -5.91
N ALA A 170 -7.76 -13.31 -5.11
CA ALA A 170 -7.96 -14.75 -5.31
C ALA A 170 -8.66 -15.07 -6.64
N GLY A 171 -9.64 -14.26 -7.04
CA GLY A 171 -10.33 -14.37 -8.33
C GLY A 171 -9.38 -14.14 -9.51
N LEU A 172 -8.55 -13.09 -9.44
CA LEU A 172 -7.52 -12.82 -10.45
C LEU A 172 -6.51 -13.97 -10.54
N LEU A 173 -5.98 -14.42 -9.40
CA LEU A 173 -5.04 -15.54 -9.33
C LEU A 173 -5.65 -16.82 -9.92
N SER A 174 -6.89 -17.15 -9.55
CA SER A 174 -7.62 -18.30 -10.09
C SER A 174 -7.81 -18.20 -11.61
N SER A 175 -8.18 -17.01 -12.11
CA SER A 175 -8.35 -16.79 -13.55
C SER A 175 -7.05 -17.03 -14.33
N ILE A 176 -5.90 -16.61 -13.78
CA ILE A 176 -4.59 -16.81 -14.39
C ILE A 176 -4.21 -18.28 -14.36
N LEU A 177 -4.47 -19.00 -13.27
CA LEU A 177 -4.21 -20.44 -13.21
C LEU A 177 -5.04 -21.22 -14.23
N ILE A 178 -6.33 -20.86 -14.39
CA ILE A 178 -7.23 -21.49 -15.37
C ILE A 178 -6.79 -21.15 -16.80
N CYS A 179 -6.52 -19.88 -17.10
CA CYS A 179 -5.98 -19.47 -18.40
C CYS A 179 -4.65 -20.15 -18.69
N GLY A 180 -3.80 -20.28 -17.66
CA GLY A 180 -2.54 -20.99 -17.68
C GLY A 180 -2.69 -22.44 -18.12
N PHE A 181 -3.62 -23.15 -17.49
CA PHE A 181 -3.95 -24.53 -17.78
C PHE A 181 -4.56 -24.70 -19.20
N ILE A 182 -5.45 -23.80 -19.63
CA ILE A 182 -6.04 -23.87 -20.97
C ILE A 182 -5.01 -23.57 -22.05
N GLY A 183 -4.17 -22.55 -21.82
CA GLY A 183 -3.18 -22.11 -22.79
C GLY A 183 -2.04 -23.11 -23.01
N SER A 184 -1.71 -23.95 -22.02
CA SER A 184 -0.78 -25.07 -22.26
C SER A 184 -1.29 -26.08 -23.29
N HIS A 185 -2.59 -26.07 -23.61
CA HIS A 185 -3.20 -26.99 -24.58
C HIS A 185 -3.41 -26.41 -25.99
N ALA A 186 -3.20 -25.11 -26.23
CA ALA A 186 -3.55 -24.47 -27.50
C ALA A 186 -2.32 -23.97 -28.29
N SER A 187 -2.12 -24.49 -29.50
CA SER A 187 -1.10 -24.04 -30.46
C SER A 187 -1.69 -23.06 -31.47
N LEU A 188 -1.21 -21.82 -31.51
CA LEU A 188 -1.71 -20.76 -32.39
C LEU A 188 -0.55 -19.88 -32.94
N ARG A 189 -0.80 -19.10 -33.98
CA ARG A 189 0.15 -18.13 -34.60
C ARG A 189 -0.45 -16.73 -34.55
N ILE A 190 0.35 -15.65 -34.72
CA ILE A 190 0.00 -14.29 -35.23
C ILE A 190 1.18 -13.29 -35.08
N ALA A 191 1.14 -12.20 -35.85
CA ALA A 191 2.19 -11.24 -36.27
C ALA A 191 2.25 -9.86 -35.55
N TYR A 192 3.10 -8.94 -36.06
CA TYR A 192 3.75 -7.79 -35.38
C TYR A 192 2.92 -6.52 -35.06
N LYS A 193 1.83 -6.20 -35.80
CA LYS A 193 0.91 -5.09 -35.43
C LYS A 193 0.29 -5.25 -34.03
N ARG A 194 0.42 -6.45 -33.47
CA ARG A 194 -0.06 -6.91 -32.18
C ARG A 194 0.70 -6.33 -30.99
N ILE A 195 1.99 -6.00 -31.10
CA ILE A 195 2.79 -5.53 -29.94
C ILE A 195 2.29 -4.18 -29.41
N LEU A 196 1.86 -3.28 -30.30
CA LEU A 196 1.35 -1.96 -29.91
C LEU A 196 -0.02 -2.08 -29.23
N VAL A 197 -0.89 -2.93 -29.78
CA VAL A 197 -2.19 -3.28 -29.17
C VAL A 197 -2.01 -3.97 -27.81
N GLU A 198 -1.00 -4.83 -27.66
CA GLU A 198 -0.70 -5.52 -26.39
C GLU A 198 -0.32 -4.55 -25.26
N ASN A 199 0.57 -3.58 -25.53
CA ASN A 199 0.94 -2.58 -24.52
C ASN A 199 -0.24 -1.66 -24.17
N LEU A 200 -1.04 -1.28 -25.15
CA LEU A 200 -2.25 -0.48 -24.91
C LEU A 200 -3.26 -1.25 -24.05
N ILE A 201 -3.51 -2.52 -24.35
CA ILE A 201 -4.38 -3.39 -23.55
C ILE A 201 -3.82 -3.53 -22.14
N MET A 202 -2.52 -3.75 -21.98
CA MET A 202 -1.88 -3.85 -20.67
C MET A 202 -2.13 -2.60 -19.83
N VAL A 203 -1.82 -1.41 -20.36
CA VAL A 203 -2.00 -0.14 -19.63
C VAL A 203 -3.48 0.08 -19.30
N THR A 204 -4.38 -0.27 -20.22
CA THR A 204 -5.84 -0.11 -20.02
C THR A 204 -6.36 -1.06 -18.94
N LEU A 205 -5.93 -2.33 -18.94
CA LEU A 205 -6.34 -3.30 -17.92
C LEU A 205 -5.81 -2.93 -16.54
N LEU A 206 -4.59 -2.42 -16.46
CA LEU A 206 -4.02 -1.92 -15.22
C LEU A 206 -4.80 -0.71 -14.70
N GLY A 207 -5.09 0.28 -15.54
CA GLY A 207 -5.91 1.43 -15.15
C GLY A 207 -7.34 1.06 -14.76
N LEU A 208 -7.95 0.08 -15.44
CA LEU A 208 -9.29 -0.41 -15.09
C LEU A 208 -9.28 -1.13 -13.72
N TYR A 209 -8.24 -1.92 -13.46
CA TYR A 209 -8.06 -2.59 -12.18
C TYR A 209 -7.86 -1.56 -11.05
N GLU A 210 -6.95 -0.60 -11.21
CA GLU A 210 -6.72 0.47 -10.22
C GLU A 210 -7.99 1.29 -9.96
N TRP A 211 -8.72 1.68 -11.01
CA TRP A 211 -9.99 2.39 -10.88
C TRP A 211 -11.02 1.58 -10.09
N THR A 212 -11.14 0.28 -10.39
CA THR A 212 -12.06 -0.61 -9.69
C THR A 212 -11.66 -0.77 -8.23
N PHE A 213 -10.37 -0.96 -7.94
CA PHE A 213 -9.86 -1.06 -6.57
C PHE A 213 -10.10 0.24 -5.80
N PHE A 214 -9.88 1.40 -6.43
CA PHE A 214 -10.11 2.69 -5.81
C PHE A 214 -11.58 2.92 -5.46
N GLU A 215 -12.49 2.75 -6.43
CA GLU A 215 -13.93 2.97 -6.23
C GLU A 215 -14.54 1.97 -5.23
N THR A 216 -14.09 0.71 -5.24
CA THR A 216 -14.70 -0.33 -4.41
C THR A 216 -14.10 -0.44 -3.03
N ILE A 217 -12.78 -0.28 -2.90
CA ILE A 217 -12.06 -0.50 -1.63
C ILE A 217 -11.69 0.83 -0.98
N ILE A 218 -10.93 1.67 -1.67
CA ILE A 218 -10.34 2.89 -1.08
C ILE A 218 -11.43 3.90 -0.75
N TYR A 219 -12.35 4.16 -1.67
CA TYR A 219 -13.39 5.17 -1.48
C TYR A 219 -14.41 4.79 -0.40
N ASN A 220 -14.68 3.50 -0.26
CA ASN A 220 -15.65 3.01 0.72
C ASN A 220 -15.03 2.81 2.11
N TYR A 221 -13.71 2.81 2.25
CA TYR A 221 -13.05 2.66 3.54
C TYR A 221 -13.54 3.68 4.58
N GLU A 222 -13.97 3.19 5.75
CA GLU A 222 -14.43 4.04 6.85
C GLU A 222 -13.25 4.41 7.78
N ASN A 223 -12.95 5.70 7.89
CA ASN A 223 -11.96 6.21 8.84
C ASN A 223 -12.55 6.37 10.26
N ILE A 224 -11.70 6.71 11.24
CA ILE A 224 -12.12 6.90 12.64
C ILE A 224 -13.26 7.92 12.70
N SER A 225 -14.37 7.49 13.27
CA SER A 225 -15.57 8.32 13.38
C SER A 225 -15.51 9.30 14.55
N PRO A 226 -16.27 10.42 14.53
CA PRO A 226 -16.31 11.37 15.64
C PRO A 226 -16.62 10.75 17.02
N PRO A 227 -17.56 9.80 17.17
CA PRO A 227 -17.79 9.15 18.46
C PRO A 227 -16.60 8.34 19.00
N GLU A 228 -15.76 7.78 18.11
CA GLU A 228 -14.52 7.12 18.51
C GLU A 228 -13.49 8.14 19.01
N ILE A 229 -13.44 9.32 18.38
CA ILE A 229 -12.59 10.44 18.82
C ILE A 229 -13.04 10.94 20.19
N ASP A 230 -14.34 11.17 20.38
CA ASP A 230 -14.90 11.62 21.66
C ASP A 230 -14.55 10.63 22.78
N GLN A 231 -14.74 9.33 22.51
CA GLN A 231 -14.35 8.29 23.46
C GLN A 231 -12.84 8.30 23.74
N PHE A 232 -12.01 8.44 22.72
CA PHE A 232 -10.57 8.49 22.87
C PHE A 232 -10.13 9.67 23.75
N VAL A 233 -10.69 10.87 23.54
CA VAL A 233 -10.41 12.06 24.34
C VAL A 233 -10.87 11.88 25.80
N VAL A 234 -12.10 11.38 26.01
CA VAL A 234 -12.61 11.11 27.37
C VAL A 234 -11.74 10.07 28.08
N GLY A 235 -11.32 9.01 27.38
CA GLY A 235 -10.42 8.00 27.92
C GLY A 235 -9.05 8.57 28.32
N GLN A 236 -8.50 9.54 27.58
CA GLN A 236 -7.27 10.23 27.98
C GLN A 236 -7.44 11.09 29.23
N LEU A 237 -8.55 11.82 29.33
CA LEU A 237 -8.86 12.63 30.52
C LEU A 237 -9.05 11.75 31.75
N GLN A 238 -9.70 10.59 31.61
CA GLN A 238 -9.85 9.61 32.69
C GLN A 238 -8.51 9.03 33.12
N THR A 239 -7.71 8.54 32.17
CA THR A 239 -6.45 7.84 32.47
C THR A 239 -5.35 8.76 32.97
N THR A 240 -5.27 9.99 32.46
CA THR A 240 -4.18 10.93 32.76
C THR A 240 -4.54 11.89 33.88
N CYS A 241 -5.77 12.42 33.87
CA CYS A 241 -6.21 13.48 34.79
C CYS A 241 -7.13 12.97 35.90
N ASN A 242 -7.52 11.69 35.89
CA ASN A 242 -8.49 11.10 36.82
C ASN A 242 -9.82 11.89 36.88
N LEU A 243 -10.21 12.46 35.73
CA LEU A 243 -11.49 13.18 35.56
C LEU A 243 -12.52 12.21 34.98
N LEU A 244 -13.81 12.52 35.16
CA LEU A 244 -14.91 11.78 34.54
C LEU A 244 -14.90 10.29 34.88
N THR A 245 -14.38 9.93 36.06
CA THR A 245 -14.39 8.55 36.54
C THR A 245 -15.81 8.14 36.92
N TYR A 246 -16.09 6.86 36.75
CA TYR A 246 -17.31 6.25 37.27
C TYR A 246 -17.26 6.28 38.79
N ASN A 247 -17.69 7.39 39.39
CA ASN A 247 -17.97 7.39 40.81
C ASN A 247 -19.14 6.43 41.03
N ASN A 248 -18.86 5.27 41.62
CA ASN A 248 -19.86 4.38 42.18
C ASN A 248 -20.54 5.10 43.35
N THR A 249 -21.44 6.04 43.04
CA THR A 249 -22.42 6.58 44.00
C THR A 249 -23.69 5.76 43.92
#